data_AF-Q8CAN3-F1
#
_entry.id   AF-Q8CAN3-F1
#
_cell.length_a   1.000
_cell.length_b   1.000
_cell.length_c   1.000
_cell.angle_alpha   90.00
_cell.angle_beta   90.00
_cell.angle_gamma   90.00
#
_symmetry.space_group_name_H-M   'P 1'
#
loop_
_entity.id
_entity.type
_entity.pdbx_description
1 polymer ?
#
loop_
_entity_poly.entity_id
_entity_poly.type
_entity_poly.pdbx_seq_one_letter_code
_entity_poly.pdbx_strand_id
1 'polypeptide(L)'
;SVVIPHLHKLALVNNLQIVDSKKLDIATHLFEAYSALSCCFISEDLMVNHFLPGLRCLRTDMEHLSPEHEVILSSMIKECEQKVENKTVQEPPGSMSIAASLVSEDTKTKFLNKMGQLTTSGAMLANVFQRKK
;
A
#
# COMPACT_ATOMS: atom_id res chain seq x y z
N SER A 1 -8.48 -4.65 -19.40
CA SER A 1 -7.61 -5.18 -18.32
C SER A 1 -7.92 -6.65 -17.99
N VAL A 2 -7.97 -7.55 -19.00
CA VAL A 2 -8.56 -8.90 -18.84
C VAL A 2 -7.56 -9.97 -18.36
N VAL A 3 -6.25 -9.64 -18.32
CA VAL A 3 -5.18 -10.59 -17.98
C VAL A 3 -5.21 -11.02 -16.51
N ILE A 4 -5.37 -10.09 -15.56
CA ILE A 4 -5.29 -10.40 -14.13
C ILE A 4 -6.37 -11.41 -13.66
N PRO A 5 -7.66 -11.32 -14.08
CA PRO A 5 -8.65 -12.35 -13.77
C PRO A 5 -8.34 -13.72 -14.40
N HIS A 6 -7.66 -13.75 -15.55
CA HIS A 6 -7.22 -14.99 -16.17
C HIS A 6 -6.05 -15.64 -15.40
N LEU A 7 -5.06 -14.85 -14.97
CA LEU A 7 -3.94 -15.31 -14.13
C LEU A 7 -4.45 -15.86 -12.78
N HIS A 8 -5.40 -15.17 -12.12
CA HIS A 8 -6.03 -15.68 -10.90
C HIS A 8 -6.71 -17.04 -11.13
N LYS A 9 -7.48 -17.19 -12.22
CA LYS A 9 -8.10 -18.48 -12.56
C LYS A 9 -7.07 -19.57 -12.87
N LEU A 10 -5.97 -19.24 -13.54
CA LEU A 10 -4.89 -20.17 -13.86
C LEU A 10 -4.17 -20.63 -12.58
N ALA A 11 -3.85 -19.72 -11.65
CA ALA A 11 -3.28 -20.05 -10.36
C ALA A 11 -4.17 -21.02 -9.56
N LEU A 12 -5.46 -20.71 -9.43
CA LEU A 12 -6.43 -21.56 -8.73
C LEU A 12 -6.53 -22.99 -9.32
N VAL A 13 -6.38 -23.13 -10.64
CA VAL A 13 -6.33 -24.43 -11.34
C VAL A 13 -4.96 -25.11 -11.19
N ASN A 14 -3.89 -24.35 -10.95
CA ASN A 14 -2.54 -24.88 -10.73
C ASN A 14 -2.38 -25.54 -9.37
N ASN A 15 -2.99 -24.96 -8.31
CA ASN A 15 -3.01 -25.58 -6.99
C ASN A 15 -3.60 -27.01 -7.00
N LEU A 16 -4.49 -27.31 -7.97
CA LEU A 16 -5.11 -28.62 -8.18
C LEU A 16 -4.29 -29.60 -9.06
N GLN A 17 -3.12 -29.19 -9.58
CA GLN A 17 -2.27 -30.10 -10.37
C GLN A 17 -1.55 -31.11 -9.48
N ILE A 18 -1.61 -32.39 -9.87
CA ILE A 18 -0.99 -33.53 -9.17
C ILE A 18 0.42 -33.82 -9.74
N VAL A 19 0.78 -33.21 -10.88
CA VAL A 19 2.07 -33.43 -11.55
C VAL A 19 3.01 -32.26 -11.27
N ASP A 20 3.87 -32.41 -10.28
CA ASP A 20 4.73 -31.33 -9.77
C ASP A 20 5.56 -30.63 -10.85
N SER A 21 6.08 -31.36 -11.85
CA SER A 21 6.83 -30.76 -12.96
C SER A 21 6.01 -29.78 -13.80
N LYS A 22 4.71 -30.05 -14.01
CA LYS A 22 3.79 -29.14 -14.71
C LYS A 22 3.33 -28.02 -13.79
N LYS A 23 3.13 -28.35 -12.51
CA LYS A 23 2.73 -27.39 -11.47
C LYS A 23 3.78 -26.30 -11.28
N LEU A 24 5.06 -26.69 -11.25
CA LEU A 24 6.22 -25.80 -11.20
C LEU A 24 6.33 -24.94 -12.47
N ASP A 25 6.23 -25.54 -13.66
CA ASP A 25 6.30 -24.81 -14.94
C ASP A 25 5.25 -23.69 -15.02
N ILE A 26 3.98 -24.00 -14.70
CA ILE A 26 2.90 -23.02 -14.64
C ILE A 26 3.12 -22.00 -13.51
N ALA A 27 3.57 -22.43 -12.32
CA ALA A 27 3.84 -21.53 -11.20
C ALA A 27 4.98 -20.53 -11.51
N THR A 28 6.03 -20.95 -12.21
CA THR A 28 7.12 -20.06 -12.63
C THR A 28 6.63 -19.01 -13.63
N HIS A 29 5.88 -19.40 -14.66
CA HIS A 29 5.28 -18.46 -15.60
C HIS A 29 4.28 -17.50 -14.92
N LEU A 30 3.53 -17.97 -13.92
CA LEU A 30 2.68 -17.12 -13.07
C LEU A 30 3.53 -16.14 -12.26
N PHE A 31 4.63 -16.58 -11.63
CA PHE A 31 5.53 -15.72 -10.87
C PHE A 31 6.08 -14.58 -11.74
N GLU A 32 6.64 -14.89 -12.91
CA GLU A 32 7.15 -13.88 -13.84
C GLU A 32 6.06 -12.86 -14.24
N ALA A 33 4.84 -13.33 -14.54
CA ALA A 33 3.72 -12.46 -14.87
C ALA A 33 3.29 -11.57 -13.69
N TYR A 34 3.21 -12.11 -12.47
CA TYR A 34 2.90 -11.35 -11.26
C TYR A 34 3.99 -10.32 -10.91
N SER A 35 5.27 -10.69 -11.07
CA SER A 35 6.40 -9.76 -10.90
C SER A 35 6.36 -8.63 -11.93
N ALA A 36 6.15 -8.93 -13.21
CA ALA A 36 6.02 -7.90 -14.27
C ALA A 36 4.79 -6.98 -14.06
N LEU A 37 3.72 -7.49 -13.46
CA LEU A 37 2.52 -6.71 -13.15
C LEU A 37 2.63 -5.87 -11.87
N SER A 38 3.56 -6.17 -10.95
CA SER A 38 3.69 -5.46 -9.67
C SER A 38 3.97 -3.96 -9.82
N CYS A 39 4.75 -3.58 -10.83
CA CYS A 39 5.08 -2.20 -11.18
C CYS A 39 4.03 -1.52 -12.10
N CYS A 40 3.02 -2.27 -12.57
CA CYS A 40 1.94 -1.72 -13.38
C CYS A 40 0.89 -0.99 -12.53
N PHE A 41 0.15 -0.08 -13.15
CA PHE A 41 -1.04 0.51 -12.53
C PHE A 41 -2.18 -0.51 -12.51
N ILE A 42 -2.50 -1.03 -11.32
CA ILE A 42 -3.61 -1.95 -11.08
C ILE A 42 -4.68 -1.20 -10.26
N SER A 43 -5.91 -1.18 -10.77
CA SER A 43 -7.08 -0.64 -10.05
C SER A 43 -7.31 -1.41 -8.75
N GLU A 44 -7.79 -0.73 -7.73
CA GLU A 44 -7.95 -1.29 -6.37
C GLU A 44 -8.88 -2.50 -6.31
N ASP A 45 -10.05 -2.41 -6.94
CA ASP A 45 -10.98 -3.51 -7.16
C ASP A 45 -10.27 -4.74 -7.77
N LEU A 46 -9.50 -4.51 -8.85
CA LEU A 46 -8.75 -5.56 -9.54
C LEU A 46 -7.62 -6.15 -8.68
N MET A 47 -7.06 -5.34 -7.76
CA MET A 47 -6.04 -5.77 -6.81
C MET A 47 -6.64 -6.67 -5.72
N VAL A 48 -7.78 -6.28 -5.13
CA VAL A 48 -8.46 -7.04 -4.06
C VAL A 48 -9.18 -8.28 -4.59
N ASN A 49 -9.91 -8.16 -5.70
CA ASN A 49 -10.75 -9.24 -6.24
C ASN A 49 -9.95 -10.32 -7.02
N HIS A 50 -8.77 -9.98 -7.55
CA HIS A 50 -8.02 -10.90 -8.43
C HIS A 50 -6.51 -10.95 -8.20
N PHE A 51 -5.83 -9.82 -7.98
CA PHE A 51 -4.36 -9.82 -7.85
C PHE A 51 -3.89 -10.49 -6.55
N LEU A 52 -4.39 -10.03 -5.40
CA LEU A 52 -4.06 -10.57 -4.07
C LEU A 52 -4.50 -12.03 -3.89
N PRO A 53 -5.73 -12.45 -4.28
CA PRO A 53 -6.11 -13.87 -4.27
C PRO A 53 -5.19 -14.75 -5.11
N GLY A 54 -4.85 -14.32 -6.34
CA GLY A 54 -3.96 -15.08 -7.22
C GLY A 54 -2.51 -15.17 -6.71
N LEU A 55 -1.96 -14.09 -6.14
CA LEU A 55 -0.68 -14.11 -5.43
C LEU A 55 -0.69 -15.10 -4.26
N ARG A 56 -1.75 -15.12 -3.46
CA ARG A 56 -1.91 -16.04 -2.32
C ARG A 56 -1.99 -17.51 -2.78
N CYS A 57 -2.73 -17.80 -3.86
CA CYS A 57 -2.76 -19.11 -4.52
C CYS A 57 -1.36 -19.57 -4.97
N LEU A 58 -0.66 -18.70 -5.72
CA LEU A 58 0.68 -18.97 -6.23
C LEU A 58 1.71 -19.17 -5.12
N ARG A 59 1.60 -18.42 -4.01
CA ARG A 59 2.48 -18.57 -2.85
C ARG A 59 2.38 -19.96 -2.23
N THR A 60 1.19 -20.53 -2.09
CA THR A 60 1.01 -21.91 -1.57
C THR A 60 1.63 -22.97 -2.49
N ASP A 61 1.70 -22.72 -3.80
CA ASP A 61 2.45 -23.58 -4.72
C ASP A 61 3.97 -23.39 -4.55
N MET A 62 4.46 -22.15 -4.47
CA MET A 62 5.89 -21.86 -4.29
C MET A 62 6.44 -22.24 -2.91
N GLU A 63 5.62 -22.24 -1.85
CA GLU A 63 5.97 -22.74 -0.51
C GLU A 63 6.52 -24.19 -0.54
N HIS A 64 5.99 -25.01 -1.46
CA HIS A 64 6.37 -26.42 -1.61
C HIS A 64 7.37 -26.66 -2.74
N LEU A 65 7.45 -25.76 -3.73
CA LEU A 65 8.21 -25.93 -4.97
C LEU A 65 9.48 -25.08 -5.04
N SER A 66 9.49 -23.87 -4.46
CA SER A 66 10.63 -22.95 -4.44
C SER A 66 10.47 -21.88 -3.36
N PRO A 67 10.99 -22.10 -2.12
CA PRO A 67 10.81 -21.17 -1.01
C PRO A 67 11.49 -19.81 -1.21
N GLU A 68 12.47 -19.71 -2.12
CA GLU A 68 13.08 -18.44 -2.51
C GLU A 68 12.06 -17.51 -3.21
N HIS A 69 11.20 -18.08 -4.05
CA HIS A 69 10.11 -17.35 -4.71
C HIS A 69 8.92 -17.10 -3.76
N GLU A 70 8.68 -17.97 -2.78
CA GLU A 70 7.69 -17.74 -1.70
C GLU A 70 7.97 -16.42 -0.98
N VAL A 71 9.22 -16.20 -0.52
CA VAL A 71 9.59 -14.99 0.24
C VAL A 71 9.35 -13.71 -0.56
N ILE A 72 9.58 -13.74 -1.88
CA ILE A 72 9.29 -12.63 -2.79
C ILE A 72 7.77 -12.41 -2.88
N LEU A 73 6.98 -13.47 -3.08
CA LEU A 73 5.52 -13.39 -3.15
C LEU A 73 4.89 -12.91 -1.84
N SER A 74 5.37 -13.39 -0.69
CA SER A 74 4.95 -12.92 0.64
C SER A 74 5.32 -11.45 0.91
N SER A 75 6.33 -10.92 0.21
CA SER A 75 6.65 -9.48 0.25
C SER A 75 5.71 -8.68 -0.66
N MET A 76 5.50 -9.13 -1.90
CA MET A 76 4.56 -8.53 -2.87
C MET A 76 3.13 -8.48 -2.35
N ILE A 77 2.68 -9.52 -1.62
CA ILE A 77 1.35 -9.56 -0.97
C ILE A 77 1.22 -8.43 0.06
N LYS A 78 2.20 -8.28 0.97
CA LYS A 78 2.19 -7.23 2.00
C LYS A 78 2.21 -5.83 1.40
N GLU A 79 3.03 -5.61 0.36
CA GLU A 79 3.06 -4.35 -0.37
C GLU A 79 1.70 -4.05 -1.03
N CYS A 80 1.07 -5.03 -1.66
CA CYS A 80 -0.24 -4.86 -2.28
C CYS A 80 -1.36 -4.62 -1.26
N GLU A 81 -1.34 -5.30 -0.12
CA GLU A 81 -2.28 -5.08 1.00
C GLU A 81 -2.12 -3.66 1.58
N GLN A 82 -0.88 -3.24 1.88
CA GLN A 82 -0.59 -1.89 2.37
C GLN A 82 -0.94 -0.78 1.35
N LYS A 83 -0.79 -1.07 0.05
CA LYS A 83 -1.13 -0.18 -1.09
C LYS A 83 -2.64 -0.07 -1.35
N VAL A 84 -3.45 -0.97 -0.77
CA VAL A 84 -4.91 -0.80 -0.64
C VAL A 84 -5.21 0.00 0.63
N GLU A 85 -4.73 -0.44 1.78
CA GLU A 85 -5.04 0.16 3.10
C GLU A 85 -4.71 1.66 3.20
N ASN A 86 -3.59 2.11 2.61
CA ASN A 86 -3.20 3.53 2.63
C ASN A 86 -4.15 4.45 1.83
N LYS A 87 -4.95 3.93 0.90
CA LYS A 87 -5.91 4.75 0.14
C LYS A 87 -7.15 5.09 0.95
N THR A 88 -7.62 4.16 1.78
CA THR A 88 -8.68 4.39 2.77
C THR A 88 -8.32 5.44 3.83
N VAL A 89 -7.08 5.94 3.85
CA VAL A 89 -6.59 6.99 4.76
C VAL A 89 -6.43 8.35 4.06
N GLN A 90 -6.79 8.48 2.76
CA GLN A 90 -6.75 9.76 2.03
C GLN A 90 -8.07 10.56 2.07
N GLU A 91 -8.90 10.38 3.10
CA GLU A 91 -9.73 11.50 3.56
C GLU A 91 -8.83 12.50 4.31
N PRO A 92 -8.73 13.78 3.89
CA PRO A 92 -7.95 14.75 4.64
C PRO A 92 -8.61 15.00 6.00
N PRO A 93 -7.88 14.94 7.14
CA PRO A 93 -8.42 15.25 8.47
C PRO A 93 -8.59 16.76 8.67
N GLY A 94 -9.35 17.39 7.78
CA GLY A 94 -9.75 18.78 7.84
C GLY A 94 -11.17 18.91 8.39
N SER A 95 -11.32 19.68 9.47
CA SER A 95 -12.60 20.07 10.08
C SER A 95 -13.29 19.04 10.99
N MET A 96 -12.81 18.94 12.23
CA MET A 96 -13.75 19.02 13.35
C MET A 96 -13.16 19.90 14.46
N SER A 97 -13.96 20.82 14.99
CA SER A 97 -13.50 21.92 15.85
C SER A 97 -13.87 21.70 17.31
N ILE A 98 -12.90 22.01 18.18
CA ILE A 98 -13.02 22.56 19.55
C ILE A 98 -14.45 22.58 20.15
N ALA A 99 -14.71 21.75 21.19
CA ALA A 99 -15.23 22.23 22.50
C ALA A 99 -15.54 21.11 23.53
N ALA A 100 -15.34 21.44 24.82
CA ALA A 100 -16.07 20.98 26.01
C ALA A 100 -16.10 19.48 26.44
N SER A 101 -15.18 19.16 27.37
CA SER A 101 -15.48 18.52 28.68
C SER A 101 -15.84 17.01 28.73
N LEU A 102 -15.72 16.27 29.86
CA LEU A 102 -15.55 16.69 31.27
C LEU A 102 -14.79 15.68 32.18
N VAL A 103 -13.90 16.22 33.03
CA VAL A 103 -13.58 15.82 34.45
C VAL A 103 -12.68 14.57 34.76
N SER A 104 -11.80 14.74 35.78
CA SER A 104 -10.85 13.80 36.45
C SER A 104 -9.60 13.38 35.63
N GLU A 105 -8.31 13.76 35.85
CA GLU A 105 -7.48 14.26 37.00
C GLU A 105 -6.91 13.15 37.93
N ASP A 106 -5.62 13.09 38.34
CA ASP A 106 -4.40 13.91 38.07
C ASP A 106 -3.48 13.23 36.99
N THR A 107 -2.24 12.71 37.14
CA THR A 107 -1.28 12.51 38.26
C THR A 107 0.15 13.00 37.90
N LYS A 108 0.46 14.26 38.17
CA LYS A 108 1.79 14.84 38.53
C LYS A 108 3.07 14.14 38.02
N THR A 109 3.79 14.77 37.08
CA THR A 109 5.25 15.06 37.22
C THR A 109 5.62 16.35 36.46
N LYS A 110 6.65 17.07 36.94
CA LYS A 110 7.21 18.31 36.36
C LYS A 110 8.12 17.99 35.14
N PHE A 111 8.51 18.89 34.23
CA PHE A 111 8.97 20.29 34.41
C PHE A 111 8.72 21.22 33.21
N LEU A 112 8.72 22.52 33.47
CA LEU A 112 8.70 23.59 32.46
C LEU A 112 10.06 23.76 31.76
N ASN A 113 10.04 24.10 30.47
CA ASN A 113 10.86 25.14 29.81
C ASN A 113 10.44 25.23 28.32
N LYS A 114 10.38 26.38 27.65
CA LYS A 114 10.46 27.79 28.09
C LYS A 114 9.79 28.66 27.01
N MET A 115 8.95 29.63 27.39
CA MET A 115 8.31 30.55 26.43
C MET A 115 9.35 31.42 25.70
N GLY A 116 9.28 31.49 24.37
CA GLY A 116 10.24 32.18 23.50
C GLY A 116 9.60 33.29 22.65
N GLN A 117 8.68 34.06 23.22
CA GLN A 117 8.02 35.17 22.52
C GLN A 117 9.00 36.32 22.23
N LEU A 118 9.34 36.54 20.97
CA LEU A 118 9.96 37.79 20.52
C LEU A 118 9.43 38.20 19.13
N THR A 119 8.46 39.10 19.15
CA THR A 119 7.96 39.81 17.97
C THR A 119 8.91 40.94 17.58
N THR A 120 9.34 41.03 16.32
CA THR A 120 9.49 42.34 15.67
C THR A 120 9.45 42.27 14.13
N SER A 121 8.71 43.21 13.55
CA SER A 121 8.96 43.98 12.32
C SER A 121 9.86 43.41 11.19
N GLY A 122 9.35 43.45 9.95
CA GLY A 122 10.22 43.39 8.77
C GLY A 122 9.50 43.35 7.42
N ALA A 123 9.27 44.52 6.81
CA ALA A 123 9.01 44.77 5.38
C ALA A 123 8.20 43.73 4.56
N MET A 124 6.93 44.05 4.29
CA MET A 124 6.30 43.65 3.03
C MET A 124 7.02 44.36 1.86
N LEU A 125 7.28 43.66 0.76
CA LEU A 125 7.51 44.29 -0.55
C LEU A 125 6.62 43.60 -1.60
N ALA A 126 5.61 44.34 -2.06
CA ALA A 126 4.76 43.97 -3.18
C ALA A 126 5.31 44.52 -4.50
N ASN A 127 4.77 44.02 -5.61
CA ASN A 127 4.95 44.51 -7.00
C ASN A 127 6.38 44.54 -7.58
N VAL A 128 6.61 43.66 -8.56
CA VAL A 128 7.12 44.12 -9.87
C VAL A 128 6.41 43.43 -11.04
N PHE A 129 5.07 43.41 -10.99
CA PHE A 129 4.27 43.08 -12.17
C PHE A 129 4.12 44.34 -13.04
N GLN A 130 4.88 44.48 -14.14
CA GLN A 130 4.40 45.16 -15.35
C GLN A 130 5.25 44.86 -16.60
N ARG A 131 4.54 44.43 -17.66
CA ARG A 131 4.78 44.62 -19.10
C ARG A 131 6.14 44.27 -19.73
N LYS A 132 6.06 43.23 -20.58
CA LYS A 132 6.64 43.15 -21.93
C LYS A 132 7.04 44.48 -22.58
N LYS A 133 8.04 44.41 -23.45
CA LYS A 133 7.77 44.63 -24.88
C LYS A 133 8.26 43.41 -25.68
#